data_AF-A0A3D0R4G9-F1
#
_entry.id   AF-A0A3D0R4G9-F1
#
_cell.length_a   1.000
_cell.length_b   1.000
_cell.length_c   1.000
_cell.angle_alpha   90.00
_cell.angle_beta   90.00
_cell.angle_gamma   90.00
#
_symmetry.space_group_name_H-M   'P 1'
#
loop_
_entity.id
_entity.type
_entity.pdbx_description
1 polymer ?
#
loop_
_entity_poly.entity_id
_entity_poly.type
_entity_poly.pdbx_seq_one_letter_code
_entity_poly.pdbx_strand_id
1 'polypeptide(L)'
;CIARGCQSSGILEGGLNLKRRAPALFKRLTEKQGIQSVYEHADMMNRLNLFAMAVNEENAAGGRIVTAPTNGAAGIIPAVFQYLQEAHSKTTADDMHTYFLTAAAIGILYKKN
;
A
#
# COMPACT_ATOMS: atom_id res chain seq x y z
N CYS A 1 -5.93 2.63 5.92
CA CYS A 1 -4.92 1.60 6.20
C CYS A 1 -3.52 2.12 5.89
N ILE A 2 -3.25 2.57 4.65
CA ILE A 2 -1.96 3.16 4.23
C ILE A 2 -1.40 4.16 5.26
N ALA A 3 -2.17 5.20 5.61
CA ALA A 3 -1.72 6.21 6.57
C ALA A 3 -1.28 5.64 7.92
N ARG A 4 -2.00 4.66 8.48
CA ARG A 4 -1.61 3.99 9.73
C ARG A 4 -0.31 3.21 9.57
N GLY A 5 -0.16 2.47 8.48
CA GLY A 5 1.06 1.74 8.18
C GLY A 5 2.28 2.65 7.99
N CYS A 6 2.09 3.83 7.40
CA CYS A 6 3.14 4.85 7.28
C CYS A 6 3.52 5.52 8.61
N GLN A 7 2.70 5.42 9.65
CA GLN A 7 2.95 6.07 10.95
C GLN A 7 3.38 5.07 12.04
N SER A 8 3.03 3.79 11.89
CA SER A 8 3.24 2.76 12.92
C SER A 8 4.61 2.13 12.79
N SER A 9 5.55 2.53 13.64
CA SER A 9 6.88 1.91 13.75
C SER A 9 6.85 0.66 14.65
N GLY A 10 7.92 -0.14 14.59
CA GLY A 10 8.09 -1.29 15.47
C GLY A 10 8.59 -2.55 14.75
N ILE A 11 8.57 -3.65 15.48
CA ILE A 11 8.87 -5.00 15.00
C ILE A 11 7.54 -5.75 14.89
N LEU A 12 7.32 -6.44 13.77
CA LEU A 12 6.15 -7.28 13.57
C LEU A 12 6.23 -8.52 14.46
N GLU A 13 5.07 -8.92 14.98
CA GLU A 13 4.92 -10.12 15.78
C GLU A 13 5.12 -11.39 14.92
N GLY A 14 5.27 -12.56 15.55
CA GLY A 14 5.45 -13.84 14.86
C GLY A 14 6.89 -14.37 14.82
N GLY A 15 7.79 -13.85 15.67
CA GLY A 15 9.09 -14.47 15.97
C GLY A 15 10.20 -14.28 14.92
N LEU A 16 9.90 -13.63 13.79
CA LEU A 16 10.88 -13.36 12.72
C LEU A 16 11.69 -12.07 12.93
N ASN A 17 11.43 -11.33 14.01
CA ASN A 17 12.05 -10.03 14.30
C ASN A 17 12.00 -9.05 13.12
N LEU A 18 10.90 -9.06 12.36
CA LEU A 18 10.78 -8.32 11.12
C LEU A 18 10.41 -6.85 11.39
N LYS A 19 11.36 -5.94 11.15
CA LYS A 19 11.13 -4.51 11.32
C LYS A 19 10.16 -3.94 10.27
N ARG A 20 9.19 -3.14 10.72
CA ARG A 20 8.36 -2.31 9.84
C ARG A 20 9.20 -1.26 9.11
N ARG A 21 9.08 -1.19 7.80
CA ARG A 21 9.89 -0.34 6.92
C ARG A 21 9.08 0.83 6.35
N ALA A 22 7.76 0.68 6.19
CA ALA A 22 6.92 1.73 5.60
C ALA A 22 7.06 3.10 6.28
N PRO A 23 7.15 3.23 7.63
CA PRO A 23 7.30 4.54 8.26
C PRO A 23 8.60 5.25 7.92
N ALA A 24 9.72 4.52 7.90
CA ALA A 24 11.01 5.11 7.56
C ALA A 24 11.04 5.53 6.08
N LEU A 25 10.46 4.71 5.21
CA LEU A 25 10.36 5.00 3.78
C LEU A 25 9.43 6.21 3.53
N PHE A 26 8.30 6.33 4.23
CA PHE A 26 7.40 7.49 4.13
C PHE A 26 8.12 8.80 4.46
N LYS A 27 8.89 8.83 5.56
CA LYS A 27 9.69 10.00 5.95
C LYS A 27 10.72 10.39 4.89
N ARG A 28 11.38 9.39 4.29
CA ARG A 28 12.39 9.62 3.23
C ARG A 28 11.75 10.14 1.94
N LEU A 29 10.67 9.53 1.48
CA LEU A 29 10.09 9.83 0.16
C LEU A 29 9.11 11.01 0.16
N THR A 30 8.40 11.25 1.25
CA THR A 30 7.35 12.29 1.33
C THR A 30 7.83 13.50 2.12
N GLU A 31 8.38 13.29 3.31
CA GLU A 31 8.81 14.38 4.19
C GLU A 31 10.24 14.87 3.87
N LYS A 32 10.95 14.19 2.96
CA LYS A 32 12.36 14.44 2.61
C LYS A 32 13.28 14.49 3.84
N GLN A 33 12.97 13.68 4.86
CA GLN A 33 13.74 13.59 6.10
C GLN A 33 14.71 12.41 6.07
N GLY A 34 15.92 12.64 6.58
CA GLY A 34 16.99 11.65 6.67
C GLY A 34 17.81 11.52 5.38
N ILE A 35 18.77 10.59 5.39
CA ILE A 35 19.64 10.31 4.24
C ILE A 35 18.96 9.23 3.39
N GLN A 36 18.62 9.56 2.14
CA GLN A 36 18.10 8.61 1.18
C GLN A 36 19.23 7.70 0.68
N SER A 37 18.98 6.40 0.64
CA SER A 37 19.87 5.46 -0.06
C SER A 37 19.80 5.67 -1.58
N VAL A 38 20.82 5.19 -2.31
CA VAL A 38 20.84 5.13 -3.78
C VAL A 38 19.64 4.35 -4.35
N TYR A 39 18.98 3.51 -3.55
CA TYR A 39 17.79 2.75 -3.97
C TYR A 39 16.45 3.40 -3.54
N GLU A 40 16.48 4.52 -2.84
CA GLU A 40 15.29 5.16 -2.24
C GLU A 40 14.94 6.48 -2.91
N HIS A 41 15.05 6.52 -4.24
CA HIS A 41 14.57 7.64 -5.03
C HIS A 41 13.04 7.76 -4.92
N ALA A 42 12.53 8.99 -4.89
CA ALA A 42 11.10 9.28 -4.84
C ALA A 42 10.43 9.10 -6.21
N ASP A 43 10.52 7.89 -6.76
CA ASP A 43 9.90 7.49 -8.02
C ASP A 43 8.57 6.75 -7.82
N MET A 44 7.91 6.44 -8.93
CA MET A 44 6.66 5.69 -8.96
C MET A 44 6.78 4.33 -8.25
N MET A 45 7.88 3.61 -8.47
CA MET A 45 8.05 2.26 -7.94
C MET A 45 8.15 2.28 -6.41
N ASN A 46 8.92 3.21 -5.86
CA ASN A 46 9.06 3.37 -4.42
C ASN A 46 7.79 3.90 -3.75
N ARG A 47 6.96 4.70 -4.45
CA ARG A 47 5.61 5.05 -3.98
C ARG A 47 4.70 3.83 -3.88
N LEU A 48 4.65 3.00 -4.93
CA LEU A 48 3.86 1.76 -4.91
C LEU A 48 4.33 0.80 -3.81
N ASN A 49 5.65 0.60 -3.70
CA ASN A 49 6.25 -0.21 -2.63
C ASN A 49 5.85 0.30 -1.25
N LEU A 50 5.95 1.60 -1.01
CA LEU A 50 5.56 2.22 0.24
C LEU A 50 4.11 1.92 0.62
N PHE A 51 3.16 2.16 -0.30
CA PHE A 51 1.74 1.96 0.00
C PHE A 51 1.39 0.49 0.22
N ALA A 52 1.94 -0.42 -0.60
CA ALA A 52 1.70 -1.84 -0.45
C ALA A 52 2.27 -2.39 0.85
N MET A 53 3.50 -1.99 1.19
CA MET A 53 4.15 -2.36 2.45
C MET A 53 3.39 -1.82 3.65
N ALA A 54 2.96 -0.56 3.62
CA ALA A 54 2.20 0.04 4.71
C ALA A 54 0.94 -0.77 5.04
N VAL A 55 0.22 -1.25 4.03
CA VAL A 55 -0.99 -2.07 4.23
C VAL A 55 -0.65 -3.48 4.70
N ASN A 56 0.36 -4.12 4.11
CA ASN A 56 0.73 -5.49 4.49
C ASN A 56 1.37 -5.55 5.89
N GLU A 57 2.09 -4.51 6.32
CA GLU A 57 2.62 -4.39 7.68
C GLU A 57 1.50 -4.16 8.70
N GLU A 58 0.46 -3.38 8.35
CA GLU A 58 -0.74 -3.26 9.18
C GLU A 58 -1.47 -4.61 9.32
N ASN A 59 -1.59 -5.36 8.22
CA ASN A 59 -2.17 -6.71 8.23
C ASN A 59 -1.39 -7.66 9.15
N ALA A 60 -0.05 -7.67 9.01
CA ALA A 60 0.82 -8.54 9.79
C ALA A 60 0.79 -8.24 11.29
N ALA A 61 0.42 -7.03 11.68
CA ALA A 61 0.28 -6.62 13.08
C ALA A 61 -1.15 -6.70 13.62
N GLY A 62 -2.07 -7.37 12.91
CA GLY A 62 -3.47 -7.51 13.37
C GLY A 62 -4.31 -6.23 13.25
N GLY A 63 -3.85 -5.25 12.47
CA GLY A 63 -4.60 -4.02 12.21
C GLY A 63 -5.85 -4.25 11.36
N ARG A 64 -6.71 -3.23 11.26
CA ARG A 64 -7.92 -3.29 10.41
C ARG A 64 -7.56 -3.28 8.92
N ILE A 65 -8.02 -4.30 8.20
CA ILE A 65 -7.75 -4.56 6.78
C ILE A 65 -9.05 -4.75 5.98
N VAL A 66 -8.98 -4.43 4.68
CA VAL A 66 -9.98 -4.82 3.69
C VAL A 66 -9.34 -5.86 2.78
N THR A 67 -10.00 -7.01 2.60
CA THR A 67 -9.50 -8.08 1.73
C THR A 67 -9.45 -7.63 0.28
N ALA A 68 -8.39 -7.99 -0.46
CA ALA A 68 -8.29 -7.69 -1.88
C ALA A 68 -7.44 -8.71 -2.67
N PRO A 69 -7.90 -9.97 -2.88
CA PRO A 69 -9.15 -10.58 -2.42
C PRO A 69 -9.03 -11.32 -1.08
N THR A 70 -7.83 -11.38 -0.51
CA THR A 70 -7.57 -11.96 0.83
C THR A 70 -6.77 -10.96 1.66
N ASN A 71 -6.58 -11.23 2.95
CA ASN A 71 -5.76 -10.40 3.82
C ASN A 71 -4.30 -10.32 3.36
N GLY A 72 -3.71 -11.44 2.92
CA GLY A 72 -2.31 -11.49 2.47
C GLY A 72 -2.03 -10.69 1.20
N ALA A 73 -3.05 -10.45 0.37
CA ALA A 73 -2.94 -9.67 -0.87
C ALA A 73 -3.45 -8.21 -0.72
N ALA A 74 -3.87 -7.80 0.48
CA ALA A 74 -4.62 -6.57 0.70
C ALA A 74 -3.89 -5.29 0.29
N GLY A 75 -2.56 -5.29 0.21
CA GLY A 75 -1.78 -4.10 -0.13
C GLY A 75 -1.83 -3.66 -1.59
N ILE A 76 -2.14 -4.55 -2.54
CA ILE A 76 -1.96 -4.27 -3.97
C ILE A 76 -2.98 -3.25 -4.50
N ILE A 77 -4.27 -3.55 -4.33
CA ILE A 77 -5.37 -2.68 -4.79
C ILE A 77 -5.27 -1.25 -4.22
N PRO A 78 -5.15 -1.03 -2.89
CA PRO A 78 -5.06 0.33 -2.37
C PRO A 78 -3.75 1.04 -2.78
N ALA A 79 -2.63 0.33 -3.01
CA ALA A 79 -1.39 0.95 -3.45
C ALA A 79 -1.51 1.55 -4.86
N VAL A 80 -2.08 0.78 -5.80
CA VAL A 80 -2.29 1.26 -7.17
C VAL A 80 -3.32 2.39 -7.20
N PHE A 81 -4.41 2.28 -6.44
CA PHE A 81 -5.42 3.33 -6.38
C PHE A 81 -4.89 4.63 -5.76
N GLN A 82 -4.07 4.56 -4.72
CA GLN A 82 -3.41 5.73 -4.14
C GLN A 82 -2.45 6.38 -5.14
N TYR A 83 -1.66 5.59 -5.85
CA TYR A 83 -0.77 6.11 -6.90
C TYR A 83 -1.56 6.80 -8.03
N LEU A 84 -2.67 6.20 -8.47
CA LEU A 84 -3.55 6.81 -9.48
C LEU A 84 -4.01 8.21 -9.03
N GLN A 85 -4.44 8.35 -7.77
CA GLN A 85 -4.85 9.64 -7.22
C GLN A 85 -3.72 10.67 -7.12
N GLU A 86 -2.49 10.22 -6.83
CA GLU A 86 -1.32 11.10 -6.78
C GLU A 86 -0.85 11.52 -8.17
N ALA A 87 -0.92 10.61 -9.14
CA ALA A 87 -0.54 10.86 -10.53
C ALA A 87 -1.55 11.74 -11.27
N HIS A 88 -2.83 11.68 -10.88
CA HIS A 88 -3.91 12.44 -11.50
C HIS A 88 -4.66 13.29 -10.46
N SER A 89 -4.46 14.60 -10.52
CA SER A 89 -5.02 15.59 -9.58
C SER A 89 -6.55 15.74 -9.60
N LYS A 90 -7.28 14.97 -10.42
CA LYS A 90 -8.75 15.04 -10.58
C LYS A 90 -9.38 13.64 -10.71
N THR A 91 -9.05 12.72 -9.81
CA THR A 91 -9.78 11.44 -9.74
C THR A 91 -11.20 11.69 -9.21
N THR A 92 -12.21 11.25 -9.95
CA THR A 92 -13.64 11.42 -9.60
C THR A 92 -14.20 10.18 -8.89
N ALA A 93 -15.43 10.30 -8.37
CA ALA A 93 -16.15 9.15 -7.82
C ALA A 93 -16.40 8.07 -8.89
N ASP A 94 -16.69 8.47 -10.13
CA ASP A 94 -16.91 7.53 -11.24
C ASP A 94 -15.63 6.78 -11.61
N ASP A 95 -14.47 7.42 -11.53
CA ASP A 95 -13.17 6.76 -11.72
C ASP A 95 -12.92 5.71 -10.63
N MET A 96 -13.28 6.03 -9.38
CA MET A 96 -13.21 5.09 -8.26
C MET A 96 -14.15 3.89 -8.47
N HIS A 97 -15.39 4.13 -8.88
CA HIS A 97 -16.34 3.07 -9.20
C HIS A 97 -15.82 2.19 -10.33
N THR A 98 -15.34 2.80 -11.41
CA THR A 98 -14.76 2.10 -12.56
C THR A 98 -13.57 1.25 -12.15
N TYR A 99 -12.66 1.77 -11.32
CA TYR A 99 -11.51 1.05 -10.81
C TYR A 99 -11.91 -0.20 -10.03
N PHE A 100 -12.80 -0.07 -9.04
CA PHE A 100 -13.20 -1.20 -8.20
C PHE A 100 -14.08 -2.21 -8.92
N LEU A 101 -15.02 -1.78 -9.76
CA LEU A 101 -15.89 -2.67 -10.53
C LEU A 101 -15.09 -3.45 -11.58
N THR A 102 -14.13 -2.81 -12.25
CA THR A 102 -13.25 -3.49 -13.21
C THR A 102 -12.36 -4.51 -12.51
N ALA A 103 -11.74 -4.15 -11.38
CA ALA A 103 -10.95 -5.09 -10.58
C ALA A 103 -11.79 -6.29 -10.11
N ALA A 104 -13.03 -6.05 -9.66
CA ALA A 104 -13.95 -7.10 -9.27
C ALA A 104 -14.32 -8.02 -10.43
N ALA A 105 -14.59 -7.47 -11.62
CA ALA A 105 -14.91 -8.26 -12.82
C ALA A 105 -13.76 -9.21 -13.19
N ILE A 106 -12.51 -8.73 -13.17
CA ILE A 106 -11.33 -9.59 -13.39
C ILE A 106 -11.21 -10.65 -12.28
N GLY A 107 -11.47 -10.27 -11.03
CA GLY A 107 -11.50 -11.22 -9.91
C GLY A 107 -12.54 -12.34 -10.08
N ILE A 108 -13.73 -12.02 -10.61
CA ILE A 108 -14.78 -13.00 -10.92
C ILE A 108 -14.28 -14.00 -11.97
N LEU A 109 -13.56 -13.57 -13.01
CA LEU A 109 -13.02 -14.47 -14.04
C LEU A 109 -12.04 -15.51 -13.46
N TYR A 110 -11.22 -15.14 -12.48
CA TYR A 110 -10.29 -16.07 -11.81
C TYR A 110 -10.95 -16.97 -10.76
N LYS A 111 -12.16 -16.63 -10.29
CA LYS A 111 -12.85 -17.40 -9.25
C LYS A 111 -13.95 -18.31 -9.78
N LYS A 112 -14.49 -18.00 -10.96
CA LYS A 112 -15.62 -18.71 -11.56
C LYS A 112 -15.21 -19.74 -12.61
N ASN A 113 -14.00 -19.60 -13.17
CA ASN A 113 -13.32 -20.66 -13.94
C ASN A 113 -12.50 -21.54 -13.00
#